data_AF-A0A971QVR0-F1
#
_entry.id   AF-A0A971QVR0-F1
#
_cell.length_a   1.000
_cell.length_b   1.000
_cell.length_c   1.000
_cell.angle_alpha   90.00
_cell.angle_beta   90.00
_cell.angle_gamma   90.00
#
_symmetry.space_group_name_H-M   'P 1'
#
loop_
_entity.id
_entity.type
_entity.pdbx_description
1 polymer ?
#
loop_
_entity_poly.entity_id
_entity_poly.type
_entity_poly.pdbx_seq_one_letter_code
_entity_poly.pdbx_strand_id
1 'polypeptide(L)' 'MLKADLVRVRHMLDAAKDAIAFSTNKTRHDLDTDRMLVLSLVKSIEIIGEAASGVS' A
#
# COMPACT_ATOMS: atom_id res chain seq x y z
N MET A 1 14.95 14.15 -10.37
CA MET A 1 13.54 13.78 -10.14
C MET A 1 12.68 15.00 -10.36
N LEU A 2 11.67 14.87 -11.21
CA LEU A 2 10.65 15.88 -11.37
C LEU A 2 9.82 15.97 -10.07
N LYS A 3 9.19 17.12 -9.80
CA LYS A 3 8.32 17.28 -8.61
C LYS A 3 7.21 16.21 -8.56
N ALA A 4 6.73 15.77 -9.72
CA ALA A 4 5.72 14.71 -9.83
C ALA A 4 6.25 13.35 -9.34
N ASP A 5 7.49 12.99 -9.65
CA ASP A 5 8.09 11.73 -9.18
C ASP A 5 8.19 11.71 -7.66
N LEU A 6 8.52 12.85 -7.04
CA LEU A 6 8.62 12.96 -5.58
C LEU A 6 7.25 12.73 -4.91
N VAL A 7 6.17 13.23 -5.51
CA VAL A 7 4.80 13.00 -5.03
C VAL A 7 4.43 11.52 -5.17
N ARG A 8 4.74 10.89 -6.30
CA ARG A 8 4.46 9.46 -6.52
C ARG A 8 5.25 8.57 -5.56
N VAL A 9 6.53 8.85 -5.35
CA VAL A 9 7.36 8.15 -4.36
C VAL A 9 6.80 8.32 -2.95
N ARG A 10 6.28 9.51 -2.62
CA ARG A 10 5.59 9.73 -1.34
C ARG A 10 4.33 8.88 -1.21
N HIS A 11 3.47 8.83 -2.24
CA HIS A 11 2.29 7.97 -2.24
C HIS A 11 2.63 6.50 -2.04
N MET A 12 3.66 5.99 -2.74
CA MET A 12 4.13 4.61 -2.55
C MET A 12 4.61 4.37 -1.11
N LEU A 13 5.38 5.31 -0.56
CA LEU A 13 5.90 5.21 0.81
C LEU A 13 4.77 5.20 1.85
N ASP A 14 3.78 6.06 1.70
CA ASP A 14 2.68 6.18 2.65
C ASP A 14 1.77 4.94 2.57
N ALA A 15 1.43 4.47 1.37
CA ALA A 15 0.68 3.22 1.18
C ALA A 15 1.41 1.99 1.72
N ALA A 16 2.74 1.92 1.59
CA ALA A 16 3.54 0.85 2.15
C ALA A 16 3.53 0.86 3.69
N LYS A 17 3.61 2.05 4.30
CA LYS A 17 3.49 2.19 5.77
C LYS A 17 2.12 1.76 6.26
N ASP A 18 1.06 2.15 5.55
CA ASP A 18 -0.31 1.73 5.88
C ASP A 18 -0.46 0.20 5.82
N ALA A 19 0.08 -0.44 4.77
CA ALA A 19 0.06 -1.90 4.66
C ALA A 19 0.78 -2.59 5.83
N ILE A 20 1.93 -2.06 6.24
CA ILE A 20 2.67 -2.56 7.42
C ILE A 20 1.83 -2.36 8.69
N ALA A 21 1.24 -1.18 8.87
CA ALA A 21 0.43 -0.88 10.04
C ALA A 21 -0.81 -1.79 10.13
N PHE A 22 -1.51 -2.01 9.02
CA PHE A 22 -2.69 -2.88 8.97
C PHE A 22 -2.37 -4.35 9.21
N SER A 23 -1.21 -4.82 8.74
CA SER A 23 -0.75 -6.19 8.94
C SER A 23 -0.04 -6.43 10.28
N THR A 24 0.29 -5.38 11.03
CA THR A 24 0.93 -5.51 12.34
C THR A 24 0.03 -6.27 13.30
N ASN A 25 0.59 -7.26 14.00
CA ASN A 25 -0.14 -8.19 14.89
C ASN A 25 -1.25 -9.01 14.21
N LYS A 26 -1.25 -9.09 12.88
CA LYS A 26 -2.12 -9.99 12.12
C LYS A 26 -1.34 -11.24 11.71
N THR A 27 -2.07 -12.33 11.61
CA THR A 27 -1.59 -13.63 11.16
C THR A 27 -2.09 -13.91 9.75
N ARG A 28 -1.57 -14.98 9.12
CA ARG A 28 -2.07 -15.41 7.81
C ARG A 28 -3.54 -15.80 7.84
N HIS A 29 -4.02 -16.34 8.96
CA HIS A 29 -5.41 -16.78 9.14
C HIS A 29 -6.38 -15.61 9.23
N ASP A 30 -5.93 -14.45 9.74
CA ASP A 30 -6.75 -13.24 9.76
C ASP A 30 -7.12 -12.79 8.34
N LEU A 31 -6.30 -13.08 7.32
CA LEU A 31 -6.66 -12.80 5.92
C LEU A 31 -7.82 -13.66 5.41
N ASP A 32 -8.12 -14.79 6.05
CA ASP A 32 -9.20 -15.67 5.62
C ASP A 32 -10.54 -15.27 6.27
N THR A 33 -10.50 -14.52 7.37
CA THR A 33 -11.68 -14.19 8.20
C THR A 33 -11.96 -12.68 8.29
N ASP A 34 -10.95 -11.83 8.18
CA ASP A 34 -11.04 -10.37 8.22
C ASP A 34 -11.01 -9.80 6.80
N ARG A 35 -12.21 -9.65 6.20
CA ARG A 35 -12.34 -9.11 4.85
C ARG A 35 -11.84 -7.66 4.74
N MET A 36 -11.93 -6.89 5.81
CA MET A 36 -11.47 -5.50 5.82
C MET A 36 -9.95 -5.44 5.73
N LEU A 37 -9.24 -6.32 6.45
CA LEU A 37 -7.79 -6.46 6.34
C LEU A 37 -7.35 -6.83 4.92
N VAL A 38 -8.04 -7.77 4.26
CA VAL A 38 -7.73 -8.12 2.87
C VAL A 38 -7.91 -6.93 1.94
N LEU A 39 -9.05 -6.25 2.04
CA LEU A 39 -9.35 -5.11 1.17
C LEU A 39 -8.41 -3.94 1.41
N SER A 40 -8.01 -3.66 2.65
CA SER A 40 -7.07 -2.58 2.97
C SER A 40 -5.68 -2.88 2.41
N LEU A 41 -5.17 -4.11 2.57
CA LEU A 41 -3.87 -4.52 2.01
C LEU A 41 -3.88 -4.50 0.48
N VAL A 42 -4.95 -4.98 -0.16
CA VAL A 42 -5.10 -4.92 -1.62
C VAL A 42 -5.08 -3.46 -2.09
N LYS A 43 -5.80 -2.56 -1.41
CA LYS A 43 -5.82 -1.15 -1.80
C LYS A 43 -4.46 -0.47 -1.63
N SER A 44 -3.71 -0.77 -0.56
CA SER A 44 -2.34 -0.27 -0.40
C SER A 44 -1.43 -0.72 -1.54
N ILE A 45 -1.51 -1.99 -1.96
CA ILE A 45 -0.72 -2.51 -3.09
C ILE A 45 -1.13 -1.84 -4.41
N GLU A 46 -2.42 -1.60 -4.63
CA GLU A 46 -2.93 -0.89 -5.81
C GLU A 46 -2.37 0.53 -5.91
N ILE A 47 -2.39 1.30 -4.81
CA ILE A 47 -1.83 2.66 -4.76
C ILE A 47 -0.33 2.65 -5.08
N ILE A 48 0.41 1.65 -4.57
CA ILE A 48 1.84 1.51 -4.88
C ILE A 48 2.05 1.28 -6.38
N GLY A 49 1.30 0.35 -6.97
CA GLY A 49 1.40 0.03 -8.41
C GLY A 49 1.03 1.21 -9.31
N GLU A 50 -0.07 1.90 -9.00
CA GLU A 50 -0.52 3.08 -9.75
C GLU A 50 0.53 4.20 -9.70
N ALA A 51 1.05 4.51 -8.51
CA ALA A 51 2.08 5.53 -8.35
C ALA A 51 3.38 5.15 -9.08
N ALA A 52 3.81 3.89 -9.00
CA ALA A 52 5.01 3.39 -9.67
C ALA A 52 4.92 3.53 -11.20
N SER A 53 3.75 3.29 -11.79
CA SER A 53 3.54 3.35 -13.25
C SER A 53 3.79 4.73 -13.87
N GLY A 54 3.78 5.79 -13.05
CA GLY A 54 3.97 7.18 -13.50
C GLY A 54 5.30 7.80 -13.11
N VAL A 55 6.25 7.04 -12.56
CA VAL A 55 7.63 7.51 -12.34
C VAL A 55 8.42 7.35 -13.64
N SER A 56 9.14 8.38 -14.07
CA SER A 56 9.90 8.42 -15.34
C SER A 56 11.34 8.88 -15.19
#